data_AF-Q39RB8-F1
#
_entry.id   AF-Q39RB8-F1
#
_cell.length_a   1.000
_cell.length_b   1.000
_cell.length_c   1.000
_cell.angle_alpha   90.00
_cell.angle_beta   90.00
_cell.angle_gamma   90.00
#
_symmetry.space_group_name_H-M   'P 1'
#
loop_
_entity.id
_entity.type
_entity.pdbx_description
1 polymer ?
#
loop_
_entity_poly.entity_id
_entity_poly.type
_entity_poly.pdbx_seq_one_letter_code
_entity_poly.pdbx_strand_id
1 'polypeptide(L)' 'MELKNKIWMTGNLDWFAYVGEEEMYLGRREVPSPLEEGDAWVNSIGDSFKVEDGEIKYLGRVEPPQTFW' A
#
# COMPACT_ATOMS: atom_id res chain seq x y z
N MET A 1 -3.22 -14.93 -7.27
CA MET A 1 -4.51 -14.25 -7.03
C MET A 1 -4.51 -12.96 -7.83
N GLU A 2 -5.65 -12.55 -8.36
CA GLU A 2 -5.81 -11.22 -8.97
C GLU A 2 -6.28 -10.26 -7.88
N LEU A 3 -5.56 -9.16 -7.67
CA LEU A 3 -6.02 -8.08 -6.80
C LEU A 3 -7.25 -7.43 -7.43
N LYS A 4 -8.27 -7.19 -6.62
CA LYS A 4 -9.48 -6.47 -7.04
C LYS A 4 -9.19 -4.98 -7.28
N ASN A 5 -8.19 -4.43 -6.59
CA ASN A 5 -7.81 -3.03 -6.72
C ASN A 5 -7.07 -2.79 -8.02
N LYS A 6 -7.42 -1.69 -8.67
CA LYS A 6 -6.63 -1.15 -9.77
C LYS A 6 -5.36 -0.52 -9.19
N ILE A 7 -4.22 -1.15 -9.42
CA ILE A 7 -2.90 -0.65 -9.03
C ILE A 7 -2.11 -0.19 -10.25
N TRP A 8 -1.28 0.84 -10.09
CA TRP A 8 -0.35 1.29 -11.12
C TRP A 8 0.89 1.91 -10.49
N MET A 9 1.96 1.96 -11.28
CA MET A 9 3.24 2.54 -10.88
C MET A 9 3.58 3.71 -11.80
N THR A 10 4.07 4.81 -11.23
CA THR A 10 4.59 5.93 -12.02
C THR A 10 6.06 5.71 -12.40
N GLY A 11 6.61 6.56 -13.29
CA GLY A 11 8.02 6.48 -13.69
C GLY A 11 9.05 6.69 -12.57
N ASN A 12 8.61 7.12 -11.39
CA ASN A 12 9.45 7.34 -10.20
C ASN A 12 9.40 6.17 -9.20
N LEU A 13 8.84 5.02 -9.59
CA LEU A 13 8.58 3.87 -8.70
C LEU A 13 7.57 4.17 -7.58
N ASP A 14 6.77 5.22 -7.74
CA ASP A 14 5.63 5.49 -6.85
C ASP A 14 4.45 4.59 -7.24
N TRP A 15 3.95 3.83 -6.28
CA TRP A 15 2.79 2.96 -6.43
C TRP A 15 1.53 3.66 -5.95
N PHE A 16 0.48 3.52 -6.74
CA PHE A 16 -0.84 4.03 -6.46
C PHE A 16 -1.87 2.94 -6.67
N ALA A 17 -2.97 3.05 -5.95
CA ALA A 17 -4.12 2.20 -6.14
C ALA A 17 -5.42 2.94 -5.88
N TYR A 18 -6.49 2.47 -6.51
CA TYR A 18 -7.83 2.78 -6.06
C TYR A 18 -8.18 1.91 -4.85
N VAL A 19 -8.42 2.53 -3.71
CA VAL A 19 -8.96 1.89 -2.50
C VAL A 19 -10.39 2.39 -2.34
N GLY A 20 -11.36 1.53 -2.66
CA GLY A 20 -12.74 1.98 -2.89
C GLY A 20 -12.83 2.88 -4.13
N GLU A 21 -13.25 4.13 -3.94
CA GLU A 21 -13.37 5.13 -5.01
C GLU A 21 -12.26 6.20 -4.97
N GLU A 22 -11.36 6.12 -3.99
CA GLU A 22 -10.29 7.10 -3.79
C GLU A 22 -8.95 6.60 -4.33
N GLU A 23 -8.23 7.49 -5.01
CA GLU A 23 -6.85 7.26 -5.40
C GLU A 23 -5.95 7.46 -4.19
N MET A 24 -5.25 6.41 -3.78
CA MET A 24 -4.34 6.42 -2.64
C MET A 24 -2.91 6.08 -3.04
N TYR A 25 -1.97 6.77 -2.40
CA TYR A 25 -0.54 6.53 -2.54
C TYR A 25 -0.11 5.37 -1.64
N LEU A 26 0.29 4.26 -2.26
CA LEU A 26 0.69 3.05 -1.55
C LEU A 26 2.12 3.10 -1.03
N GLY A 27 3.00 3.87 -1.65
CA GLY A 27 4.42 3.93 -1.29
C GLY A 27 5.35 3.74 -2.49
N ARG A 28 6.64 3.51 -2.22
CA ARG A 28 7.65 3.22 -3.24
C ARG A 28 8.23 1.83 -3.06
N ARG A 29 9.36 1.75 -2.36
CA ARG A 29 10.11 0.51 -2.11
C ARG A 29 9.53 -0.31 -0.97
N GLU A 30 8.68 0.32 -0.16
CA GLU A 30 8.01 -0.28 0.98
C GLU A 30 6.85 -1.20 0.55
N VAL A 31 6.37 -1.04 -0.68
CA VAL A 31 5.23 -1.80 -1.20
C VAL A 31 5.70 -3.21 -1.57
N PRO A 32 5.11 -4.27 -1.00
CA PRO A 32 5.40 -5.64 -1.39
C PRO A 32 5.10 -5.86 -2.87
N SER A 33 5.98 -6.53 -3.60
CA SER A 33 5.79 -6.83 -5.01
C SER A 33 6.32 -8.25 -5.31
N PRO A 34 5.45 -9.20 -5.70
CA PRO A 34 4.00 -9.06 -5.91
C PRO A 34 3.23 -8.86 -4.60
N LEU A 35 2.06 -8.21 -4.68
CA LEU A 35 1.13 -8.09 -3.55
C LEU A 35 0.35 -9.40 -3.39
N GLU A 36 0.42 -10.01 -2.21
CA GLU A 36 -0.23 -11.26 -1.85
C GLU A 36 -1.21 -11.09 -0.67
N GLU A 37 -2.10 -12.07 -0.49
CA GLU A 37 -3.07 -12.08 0.60
C GLU A 37 -2.39 -12.03 1.97
N GLY A 38 -2.80 -11.11 2.83
CA GLY A 38 -2.22 -10.92 4.16
C GLY A 38 -0.99 -10.01 4.21
N ASP A 39 -0.48 -9.53 3.06
CA ASP A 39 0.56 -8.51 3.05
C ASP A 39 0.10 -7.24 3.77
N ALA A 40 0.96 -6.69 4.60
CA ALA A 40 0.73 -5.42 5.27
C ALA A 40 2.00 -4.58 5.26
N TRP A 41 1.85 -3.29 5.00
CA TRP A 41 2.97 -2.36 4.99
C TRP A 41 2.54 -0.97 5.45
N VAL A 42 3.54 -0.15 5.74
CA VAL A 42 3.38 1.26 6.08
C VAL A 42 4.23 2.05 5.08
N ASN A 43 3.63 3.03 4.42
CA ASN A 43 4.36 3.87 3.48
C ASN A 43 5.19 4.95 4.22
N SER A 44 6.03 5.66 3.47
CA SER A 44 6.88 6.73 4.01
C SER A 44 6.15 7.90 4.70
N ILE A 45 4.84 8.09 4.45
CA ILE A 45 4.04 9.16 5.08
C ILE A 45 3.25 8.68 6.31
N GLY A 46 3.34 7.38 6.64
CA GLY A 46 2.73 6.75 7.80
C GLY A 46 1.37 6.08 7.51
N ASP A 47 0.96 5.99 6.25
CA ASP A 47 -0.28 5.29 5.91
C ASP A 47 -0.05 3.77 5.90
N SER A 48 -0.89 3.07 6.67
CA SER A 48 -0.85 1.61 6.77
C SER A 48 -1.87 0.98 5.84
N PHE A 49 -1.42 0.00 5.07
CA PHE A 49 -2.24 -0.78 4.14
C PHE A 49 -2.11 -2.27 4.44
N LYS A 50 -3.16 -3.02 4.11
CA LYS A 50 -3.17 -4.47 4.19
C LYS A 50 -3.98 -5.07 3.04
N VAL A 51 -3.50 -6.15 2.46
CA VAL A 51 -4.27 -6.98 1.52
C VAL A 51 -5.15 -7.93 2.32
N GLU A 52 -6.46 -7.83 2.12
CA GLU A 52 -7.46 -8.71 2.73
C GLU A 52 -8.58 -9.04 1.74
N ASP A 53 -8.85 -10.33 1.53
CA ASP A 53 -9.82 -10.85 0.56
C ASP A 53 -9.48 -10.44 -0.89
N GLY A 54 -8.18 -10.42 -1.20
CA GLY A 54 -7.66 -9.93 -2.48
C GLY A 54 -7.89 -8.43 -2.74
N GLU A 55 -8.19 -7.64 -1.70
CA GLU A 55 -8.40 -6.19 -1.78
C GLU A 55 -7.41 -5.44 -0.87
N ILE A 56 -6.80 -4.37 -1.37
CA ILE A 56 -5.98 -3.46 -0.58
C ILE A 56 -6.92 -2.60 0.25
N LYS A 57 -6.82 -2.72 1.58
CA LYS A 57 -7.52 -1.90 2.56
C LYS A 57 -6.57 -0.92 3.20
N TYR A 58 -7.03 0.32 3.33
CA TYR A 58 -6.38 1.33 4.14
C TYR A 58 -6.77 1.12 5.61
N LEU A 59 -5.78 0.92 6.47
CA LEU A 59 -5.97 0.68 7.90
C LEU A 59 -5.90 1.98 8.73
N GLY A 60 -5.54 3.10 8.10
CA GLY A 60 -5.35 4.38 8.76
C GLY A 60 -3.89 4.82 8.80
N ARG A 61 -3.67 6.03 9.32
CA ARG A 61 -2.34 6.59 9.50
C ARG A 61 -1.80 6.17 10.86
N VAL A 62 -0.69 5.45 10.84
CA VAL A 62 0.11 5.16 12.03
C VAL A 62 1.20 6.22 12.17
N GLU A 63 1.63 6.49 13.39
CA GLU A 63 2.85 7.27 13.60
C GLU A 63 3.98 6.56 12.83
N PRO A 64 4.72 7.29 11.95
CA PRO A 64 5.73 6.67 11.12
C PRO A 64 6.68 5.88 12.03
N PRO A 65 7.03 4.63 11.69
CA PRO A 65 7.89 3.82 12.53
C PRO A 65 9.15 4.63 12.83
N GLN A 66 9.36 4.97 14.11
CA GLN A 66 10.55 5.70 14.53
C GLN A 66 11.74 4.77 14.26
N THR A 67 12.43 5.00 13.15
CA THR A 67 13.70 4.32 12.86
C THR A 67 14.69 4.74 13.94
N PHE A 68 14.84 3.93 14.98
CA PHE A 68 16.03 3.96 15.83
C PHE A 68 17.17 3.38 14.99
N TRP A 69 18.09 4.25 14.57
CA TRP A 69 19.38 3.89 13.98
C TRP A 69 20.35 3.41 15.06
#